data_AF-W1XPD3-F1
#
_entry.id   AF-W1XPD3-F1
#
_cell.length_a   1.000
_cell.length_b   1.000
_cell.length_c   1.000
_cell.angle_alpha   90.00
_cell.angle_beta   90.00
_cell.angle_gamma   90.00
#
_symmetry.space_group_name_H-M   'P 1'
#
loop_
_entity.id
_entity.type
_entity.pdbx_description
1 polymer ?
#
loop_
_entity_poly.entity_id
_entity_poly.type
_entity_poly.pdbx_seq_one_letter_code
_entity_poly.pdbx_strand_id
1 'polypeptide(L)'
;NGEIILVDSLEEAVQISNEYAPEHLEINVENNEGIIEDLVNYGSLFIGEYSAEVFGDYVSGTNHTLPTLKASRYTGGVWVGTFIKTCTHQVLNKDAV
;
A
#
# COMPACT_ATOMS: atom_id res chain seq x y z
N ASN A 1 12.87 10.09 -13.59
CA ASN A 1 13.56 11.09 -12.76
C ASN A 1 13.86 10.44 -11.42
N GLY A 2 15.11 10.52 -10.95
CA GLY A 2 15.49 10.07 -9.61
C GLY A 2 15.57 11.25 -8.66
N GLU A 3 15.25 11.02 -7.38
CA GLU A 3 15.26 12.02 -6.32
C GLU A 3 15.87 11.40 -5.06
N ILE A 4 16.54 12.24 -4.25
CA ILE A 4 17.06 11.87 -2.94
C ILE A 4 16.54 12.92 -1.96
N ILE A 5 15.86 12.47 -0.92
CA ILE A 5 15.32 13.32 0.15
C ILE A 5 16.10 12.97 1.42
N LEU A 6 16.81 13.96 1.97
CA LEU A 6 17.46 13.84 3.27
C LEU A 6 16.46 14.28 4.35
N VAL A 7 16.34 13.48 5.40
CA VAL A 7 15.43 13.70 6.52
C VAL A 7 16.18 13.60 7.83
N ASP A 8 15.64 14.23 8.87
CA ASP A 8 16.23 14.24 10.21
C ASP A 8 15.83 13.00 11.03
N SER A 9 14.75 12.30 10.66
CA SER A 9 14.28 11.10 11.36
C SER A 9 13.48 10.13 10.48
N LEU A 10 13.25 8.91 10.99
CA LEU A 10 12.42 7.90 10.30
C LEU A 10 10.95 8.31 10.26
N GLU A 11 10.46 8.99 11.29
CA GLU A 11 9.09 9.52 11.33
C GLU A 11 8.85 10.51 10.19
N GLU A 12 9.84 11.38 9.92
CA GLU A 12 9.78 12.29 8.77
C GLU A 12 9.81 11.52 7.44
N ALA A 13 10.65 10.47 7.31
CA ALA A 13 10.65 9.61 6.12
C ALA A 13 9.27 8.96 5.88
N VAL A 14 8.62 8.46 6.94
CA VAL A 14 7.29 7.86 6.88
C VAL A 14 6.24 8.87 6.44
N GLN A 15 6.26 10.09 6.97
CA GLN A 15 5.36 11.17 6.55
C GLN A 15 5.53 11.49 5.06
N ILE A 16 6.77 11.67 4.62
CA ILE A 16 7.08 11.95 3.21
C ILE A 16 6.64 10.79 2.32
N SER A 17 6.88 9.54 2.71
CA SER A 17 6.44 8.36 1.96
C SER A 17 4.91 8.30 1.83
N ASN A 18 4.19 8.55 2.93
CA ASN A 18 2.73 8.64 2.92
C ASN A 18 2.21 9.79 2.03
N GLU A 19 2.94 10.89 1.93
CA GLU A 19 2.61 11.98 1.00
C GLU A 19 2.94 11.64 -0.46
N TYR A 20 4.01 10.88 -0.68
CA TYR A 20 4.41 10.44 -2.00
C TYR A 20 3.45 9.39 -2.55
N ALA A 21 2.89 8.56 -1.66
CA ALA A 21 1.96 7.47 -1.98
C ALA A 21 2.50 6.58 -3.12
N PRO A 22 3.66 5.93 -2.90
CA PRO A 22 4.33 5.16 -3.93
C PRO A 22 3.52 3.93 -4.37
N GLU A 23 3.81 3.46 -5.58
CA GLU A 23 3.38 2.16 -6.08
C GLU A 23 4.11 1.03 -5.30
N HIS A 24 5.45 1.08 -5.29
CA HIS A 24 6.32 0.17 -4.57
C HIS A 24 7.09 0.91 -3.48
N LEU A 25 7.07 0.40 -2.25
CA LEU A 25 7.84 0.94 -1.14
C LEU A 25 8.77 -0.14 -0.56
N GLU A 26 10.08 0.13 -0.57
CA GLU A 26 11.07 -0.71 0.09
C GLU A 26 11.54 -0.09 1.40
N ILE A 27 11.63 -0.91 2.46
CA ILE A 27 12.11 -0.51 3.78
C ILE A 27 13.35 -1.31 4.13
N ASN A 28 14.50 -0.62 4.15
CA ASN A 28 15.80 -1.17 4.51
C ASN A 28 16.39 -0.36 5.68
N VAL A 29 15.87 -0.61 6.88
CA VAL A 29 16.30 0.03 8.13
C VAL A 29 16.68 -1.05 9.16
N GLU A 30 17.55 -0.74 10.11
CA GLU A 30 18.06 -1.71 11.09
C GLU A 30 16.96 -2.17 12.09
N ASN A 31 16.11 -1.24 12.55
CA ASN A 31 14.93 -1.55 13.36
C ASN A 31 13.68 -0.98 12.69
N ASN A 32 12.74 -1.86 12.34
CA ASN A 32 11.48 -1.51 11.70
C ASN A 32 10.26 -1.58 12.65
N GLU A 33 10.48 -1.85 13.94
CA GLU A 33 9.41 -1.88 14.93
C GLU A 33 8.71 -0.52 14.98
N GLY A 34 7.38 -0.52 14.79
CA GLY A 34 6.54 0.68 14.81
C GLY A 34 6.38 1.37 13.45
N ILE A 35 7.45 1.56 12.66
CA ILE A 35 7.36 2.37 11.43
C ILE A 35 6.44 1.77 10.36
N ILE A 36 6.30 0.44 10.33
CA ILE A 36 5.44 -0.24 9.35
C ILE A 36 3.97 0.07 9.61
N GLU A 37 3.57 0.23 10.87
CA GLU A 37 2.19 0.55 11.26
C GLU A 37 1.80 1.98 10.88
N ASP A 38 2.79 2.88 10.80
CA ASP A 38 2.60 4.28 10.41
C ASP A 38 2.60 4.51 8.89
N LEU A 39 3.00 3.50 8.10
CA LEU A 39 2.91 3.54 6.63
C LEU A 39 1.50 3.14 6.19
N VAL A 40 0.77 4.09 5.59
CA VAL A 40 -0.65 3.91 5.24
C VAL A 40 -0.95 4.11 3.76
N ASN A 41 -0.05 4.73 2.99
CA ASN A 41 -0.23 4.93 1.55
C ASN A 41 0.92 4.28 0.75
N TYR A 42 0.74 3.03 0.33
CA TYR A 42 1.62 2.33 -0.61
C TYR A 42 0.82 1.31 -1.43
N GLY A 43 1.30 0.94 -2.62
CA GLY A 43 0.72 -0.16 -3.40
C GLY A 43 1.13 -1.53 -2.84
N SER A 44 2.43 -1.74 -2.67
CA SER A 44 3.02 -2.92 -2.02
C SER A 44 4.26 -2.54 -1.21
N LEU A 45 4.45 -3.22 -0.07
CA LEU A 45 5.52 -2.96 0.89
C LEU A 45 6.50 -4.14 0.92
N PHE A 46 7.78 -3.82 0.78
CA PHE A 46 8.90 -4.76 0.71
C PHE A 46 9.86 -4.52 1.88
N ILE A 47 10.03 -5.53 2.75
CA ILE A 47 10.64 -5.32 4.08
C ILE A 47 11.97 -6.08 4.18
N GLY A 48 13.05 -5.35 4.37
CA GLY A 48 14.39 -5.87 4.61
C GLY A 48 15.17 -6.25 3.35
N GLU A 49 16.47 -6.47 3.53
CA GLU A 49 17.48 -6.60 2.46
C GLU A 49 17.24 -7.76 1.48
N TYR A 50 16.45 -8.76 1.89
CA TYR A 50 16.15 -9.95 1.08
C TYR A 50 14.82 -9.86 0.33
N SER A 51 14.11 -8.74 0.45
CA SER A 51 12.77 -8.54 -0.11
C SER A 51 12.79 -7.59 -1.30
N ALA A 52 13.75 -7.70 -2.21
CA ALA A 52 13.81 -6.85 -3.41
C ALA A 52 12.47 -6.87 -4.17
N GLU A 53 12.04 -5.72 -4.68
CA GLU A 53 10.75 -5.54 -5.36
C GLU A 53 10.50 -6.58 -6.47
N VAL A 54 11.56 -6.96 -7.19
CA VAL A 54 11.55 -7.97 -8.25
C VAL A 54 10.95 -9.31 -7.82
N PHE A 55 11.06 -9.68 -6.53
CA PHE A 55 10.42 -10.91 -6.06
C PHE A 55 8.89 -10.78 -6.02
N GLY A 56 8.38 -9.59 -5.73
CA GLY A 56 6.95 -9.23 -5.80
C GLY A 56 6.36 -9.37 -7.19
N ASP A 57 7.16 -9.05 -8.20
CA ASP A 57 6.78 -9.14 -9.61
C ASP A 57 6.59 -10.58 -10.10
N TYR A 58 7.38 -11.51 -9.59
CA TYR A 58 7.51 -12.83 -10.22
C TYR A 58 7.16 -14.02 -9.34
N VAL A 59 7.53 -14.01 -8.05
CA VAL A 59 7.61 -15.27 -7.29
C VAL A 59 7.08 -15.22 -5.86
N SER A 60 6.91 -14.05 -5.25
CA SER A 60 6.45 -13.95 -3.86
C SER A 60 4.97 -14.33 -3.68
N GLY A 61 4.17 -14.16 -4.75
CA GLY A 61 2.73 -14.41 -4.77
C GLY A 61 1.85 -13.17 -4.54
N THR A 62 2.42 -12.01 -4.21
CA THR A 62 1.67 -10.73 -4.24
C THR A 62 1.29 -10.36 -5.68
N ASN A 63 0.22 -9.60 -5.87
CA ASN A 63 -0.14 -9.10 -7.20
C ASN A 63 0.65 -7.83 -7.52
N HIS A 64 1.28 -7.78 -8.69
CA HIS A 64 2.10 -6.63 -9.11
C HIS A 64 1.33 -5.58 -9.95
N THR A 65 0.03 -5.78 -10.19
CA THR A 65 -0.80 -4.71 -10.76
C THR A 65 -1.23 -3.79 -9.63
N LEU A 66 -0.47 -2.70 -9.47
CA LEU A 66 -0.58 -1.78 -8.34
C LEU A 66 -1.02 -0.36 -8.75
N PRO A 67 -1.53 0.44 -7.81
CA PRO A 67 -1.87 1.83 -8.06
C PRO A 67 -0.63 2.71 -8.24
N THR A 68 -0.57 3.44 -9.36
CA THR A 68 0.46 4.43 -9.67
C THR A 68 -0.05 5.86 -9.46
N LEU A 69 0.81 6.87 -9.67
CA LEU A 69 0.42 8.30 -9.68
C LEU A 69 -0.31 8.75 -8.41
N LYS A 70 0.16 8.29 -7.23
CA LYS A 70 -0.41 8.57 -5.90
C LYS A 70 -1.78 7.93 -5.63
N ALA A 71 -2.24 7.00 -6.47
CA ALA A 71 -3.54 6.36 -6.30
C ALA A 71 -3.60 5.43 -5.07
N SER A 72 -2.47 5.02 -4.49
CA SER A 72 -2.44 4.24 -3.23
C SER A 72 -3.07 4.96 -2.03
N ARG A 73 -3.36 6.27 -2.16
CA ARG A 73 -4.16 7.04 -1.19
C ARG A 73 -5.62 6.60 -1.07
N TYR A 74 -6.17 5.94 -2.09
CA TYR A 74 -7.61 5.62 -2.12
C TYR A 74 -7.92 4.24 -2.74
N THR A 75 -6.92 3.52 -3.23
CA THR A 75 -7.11 2.17 -3.75
C THR A 75 -5.87 1.30 -3.49
N GLY A 76 -6.06 -0.02 -3.48
CA GLY A 76 -4.98 -0.99 -3.32
C GLY A 76 -4.64 -1.69 -4.65
N GLY A 77 -3.67 -2.60 -4.59
CA GLY A 77 -3.36 -3.49 -5.70
C GLY A 77 -4.53 -4.41 -6.09
N VAL A 78 -4.44 -5.00 -7.28
CA VAL A 78 -5.42 -5.98 -7.74
C VAL A 78 -5.42 -7.18 -6.78
N TRP A 79 -6.59 -7.49 -6.24
CA TRP A 79 -6.84 -8.68 -5.42
C TRP A 79 -8.12 -9.38 -5.89
N VAL A 80 -8.43 -10.55 -5.33
CA VAL A 80 -9.58 -11.38 -5.74
C VAL A 80 -10.89 -10.58 -5.76
N GLY A 81 -11.12 -9.70 -4.80
CA GLY A 81 -12.33 -8.88 -4.73
C GLY A 81 -12.49 -7.86 -5.87
N THR A 82 -11.42 -7.53 -6.59
CA THR A 82 -11.49 -6.74 -7.84
C THR A 82 -12.36 -7.43 -8.89
N PHE A 83 -12.44 -8.77 -8.84
CA PHE A 83 -13.21 -9.59 -9.77
C PHE A 83 -14.56 -10.05 -9.21
N ILE A 84 -14.93 -9.61 -8.00
CA ILE A 84 -16.20 -9.94 -7.35
C ILE A 84 -17.20 -8.80 -7.59
N LYS A 85 -18.45 -9.16 -7.87
CA LYS A 85 -19.58 -8.22 -7.88
C LYS A 85 -20.40 -8.36 -6.59
N THR A 86 -20.33 -7.37 -5.71
CA THR A 86 -21.17 -7.30 -4.50
C THR A 86 -22.56 -6.74 -4.85
N CYS A 87 -23.62 -7.52 -4.66
CA CYS A 87 -25.00 -7.08 -4.81
C CYS A 87 -25.65 -6.91 -3.44
N THR A 88 -26.32 -5.79 -3.21
CA THR A 88 -27.12 -5.54 -2.00
C THR A 88 -28.60 -5.45 -2.37
N HIS A 89 -29.49 -5.86 -1.46
CA HIS A 89 -30.93 -5.70 -1.62
C HIS A 89 -31.56 -5.40 -0.26
N GLN A 90 -32.67 -4.66 -0.29
CA GLN A 90 -33.45 -4.29 0.89
C GLN A 90 -34.94 -4.53 0.59
N VAL A 91 -35.66 -4.98 1.60
CA VAL A 91 -37.13 -5.07 1.60
C VAL A 91 -37.62 -4.36 2.85
N LEU A 92 -38.56 -3.41 2.69
CA LEU A 92 -39.23 -2.73 3.80
C LEU A 92 -40.70 -3.15 3.86
N ASN A 93 -41.26 -3.16 5.06
CA ASN A 93 -42.71 -3.24 5.29
C ASN A 93 -43.24 -1.90 5.85
N LYS A 94 -44.56 -1.80 6.06
CA LYS A 94 -45.21 -0.56 6.49
C LYS A 94 -44.78 -0.07 7.88
N ASP A 95 -44.19 -0.94 8.70
CA ASP A 95 -43.80 -0.65 10.08
C ASP A 95 -42.28 -0.36 10.19
N ALA A 96 -41.58 -0.23 9.06
CA ALA A 96 -40.12 -0.14 9.02
C ALA A 96 -39.56 1.26 9.34
N VAL A 97 -40.41 2.24 9.69
CA VAL A 97 -40.01 3.55 10.25
C VAL A 97 -40.98 3.96 11.34
#